data_AF-A0A2P5CG68-F1
#
_entry.id   AF-A0A2P5CG68-F1
#
_cell.length_a   1.000
_cell.length_b   1.000
_cell.length_c   1.000
_cell.angle_alpha   90.00
_cell.angle_beta   90.00
_cell.angle_gamma   90.00
#
_symmetry.space_group_name_H-M   'P 1'
#
loop_
_entity.id
_entity.type
_entity.pdbx_description
1 polymer ?
#
loop_
_entity_poly.entity_id
_entity_poly.type
_entity_poly.pdbx_seq_one_letter_code
_entity_poly.pdbx_strand_id
1 'polypeptide(L)'
;MEEEKRRRKWKRTGYSSSASNPISNLDDGCLMHIFSFLSPIPDRYNTALVCHRWRYLACHPQLWLRVDRSAKDLSEPGVFPNIETAVAAARPGDTILIAAGGKHLASNIQIKKPLCLIGGGELPDETTLICSRGSDSALEFLSTCKLANLTVKAELGSCLLHRSGRLTIDRCVLQCESNPLDFLSCPIVSTASAQVFPSAAKYQRDGVSVSRTRIEGGAKAVSTSGDLALQRVRVIYAKTSLFFWFDMEQE
;
A
#
# COMPACT_ATOMS: atom_id res chain seq x y z
N MET A 1 -19.00 -14.24 -71.63
CA MET A 1 -17.87 -14.48 -72.52
C MET A 1 -17.00 -13.24 -72.41
N GLU A 2 -16.09 -13.27 -71.43
CA GLU A 2 -14.63 -13.34 -71.66
C GLU A 2 -14.06 -11.93 -71.85
N GLU A 3 -13.40 -11.40 -70.81
CA GLU A 3 -11.95 -11.08 -70.78
C GLU A 3 -11.72 -9.61 -71.24
N GLU A 4 -10.90 -8.76 -70.64
CA GLU A 4 -9.60 -9.01 -70.04
C GLU A 4 -9.11 -7.80 -69.18
N LYS A 5 -8.69 -8.14 -67.97
CA LYS A 5 -7.69 -7.52 -67.08
C LYS A 5 -7.07 -6.17 -67.48
N ARG A 6 -7.44 -5.10 -66.75
CA ARG A 6 -6.52 -3.99 -66.41
C ARG A 6 -6.16 -4.03 -64.92
N ARG A 7 -5.20 -4.91 -64.59
CA ARG A 7 -4.52 -4.95 -63.29
C ARG A 7 -3.73 -3.66 -63.09
N ARG A 8 -4.27 -2.72 -62.30
CA ARG A 8 -3.50 -1.60 -61.74
C ARG A 8 -2.46 -2.17 -60.77
N LYS A 9 -1.22 -2.21 -61.22
CA LYS A 9 -0.05 -2.68 -60.48
C LYS A 9 0.36 -1.60 -59.47
N TRP A 10 -0.37 -1.49 -58.36
CA TRP A 10 0.15 -0.78 -57.20
C TRP A 10 1.26 -1.66 -56.61
N LYS A 11 2.51 -1.35 -56.94
CA LYS A 11 3.67 -1.85 -56.19
C LYS A 11 3.47 -1.39 -54.75
N ARG A 12 2.95 -2.27 -53.88
CA ARG A 12 3.20 -2.18 -52.44
C ARG A 12 4.68 -2.44 -52.28
N THR A 13 5.47 -1.37 -52.27
CA THR A 13 6.80 -1.38 -51.69
C THR A 13 6.60 -1.83 -50.26
N GLY A 14 6.93 -3.10 -50.00
CA GLY A 14 7.00 -3.64 -48.66
C GLY A 14 8.13 -2.93 -47.93
N TYR A 15 7.81 -1.80 -47.32
CA TYR A 15 8.62 -1.26 -46.25
C TYR A 15 8.29 -2.12 -45.03
N SER A 16 8.92 -3.30 -44.96
CA SER A 16 9.12 -4.00 -43.69
C SER A 16 10.17 -3.22 -42.89
N SER A 17 9.87 -1.96 -42.55
CA SER A 17 10.44 -1.41 -41.34
C SER A 17 9.51 -1.88 -40.24
N SER A 18 9.84 -3.02 -39.63
CA SER A 18 9.66 -3.10 -38.19
C SER A 18 10.42 -1.90 -37.64
N ALA A 19 9.73 -0.77 -37.50
CA ALA A 19 10.21 0.34 -36.70
C ALA A 19 10.25 -0.24 -35.30
N SER A 20 11.37 -0.88 -34.98
CA SER A 20 11.64 -1.37 -33.64
C SER A 20 11.59 -0.11 -32.80
N ASN A 21 10.52 0.04 -32.02
CA ASN A 21 10.40 1.17 -31.12
C ASN A 21 11.69 1.17 -30.29
N PRO A 22 12.59 2.16 -30.42
CA PRO A 22 13.90 2.10 -29.78
C PRO A 22 13.77 1.97 -28.25
N ILE A 23 12.67 2.47 -27.72
CA ILE A 23 12.23 2.38 -26.33
C ILE A 23 11.97 0.92 -25.89
N SER A 24 11.49 0.04 -26.78
CA SER A 24 11.33 -1.39 -26.45
C SER A 24 12.63 -2.19 -26.51
N ASN A 25 13.69 -1.62 -27.10
CA ASN A 25 15.00 -2.27 -27.24
C ASN A 25 15.96 -1.96 -26.09
N LEU A 26 15.63 -1.03 -25.19
CA LEU A 26 16.40 -0.81 -23.96
C LEU A 26 16.42 -2.09 -23.12
N ASP A 27 17.54 -2.42 -22.49
CA ASP A 27 17.64 -3.50 -21.52
C ASP A 27 16.96 -3.14 -20.19
N ASP A 28 16.68 -4.16 -19.37
CA ASP A 28 15.99 -3.98 -18.09
C ASP A 28 16.79 -3.11 -17.11
N GLY A 29 18.14 -3.18 -17.14
CA GLY A 29 19.00 -2.39 -16.27
C GLY A 29 18.93 -0.90 -16.58
N CYS A 30 19.00 -0.53 -17.86
CA CYS A 30 18.81 0.87 -18.28
C CYS A 30 17.42 1.40 -17.93
N LEU A 31 16.36 0.61 -18.15
CA LEU A 31 14.99 1.01 -17.79
C LEU A 31 14.84 1.22 -16.28
N MET A 32 15.39 0.30 -15.47
CA MET A 32 15.41 0.43 -14.02
C MET A 32 16.13 1.69 -13.56
N HIS A 33 17.28 2.01 -14.16
CA HIS A 33 18.01 3.23 -13.85
C HIS A 33 17.18 4.48 -14.18
N ILE A 34 16.53 4.53 -15.34
CA ILE A 34 15.62 5.63 -15.70
C ILE A 34 14.47 5.74 -14.68
N PHE A 35 13.83 4.64 -14.33
CA PHE A 35 12.69 4.63 -13.39
C PHE A 35 13.08 5.04 -11.96
N SER A 36 14.35 4.89 -11.59
CA SER A 36 14.87 5.37 -10.30
C SER A 36 14.83 6.90 -10.15
N PHE A 37 14.90 7.65 -11.26
CA PHE A 37 14.79 9.11 -11.25
C PHE A 37 13.34 9.61 -11.29
N LEU A 38 12.39 8.75 -11.66
CA LEU A 38 10.98 9.12 -11.79
C LEU A 38 10.28 9.12 -10.42
N SER A 39 9.36 10.06 -10.25
CA SER A 39 8.44 10.05 -9.11
C SER A 39 7.49 8.85 -9.22
N PRO A 40 7.10 8.19 -8.10
CA PRO A 40 6.18 7.06 -8.13
C PRO A 40 4.84 7.44 -8.80
N ILE A 41 4.33 8.61 -8.44
CA ILE A 41 3.16 9.23 -9.07
C ILE A 41 3.52 10.68 -9.44
N PRO A 42 3.20 11.13 -10.67
CA PRO A 42 2.50 10.39 -11.72
C PRO A 42 3.42 9.60 -12.67
N ASP A 43 4.72 9.87 -12.66
CA ASP A 43 5.62 9.50 -13.76
C ASP A 43 5.78 7.98 -13.89
N ARG A 44 6.17 7.32 -12.81
CA ARG A 44 6.39 5.87 -12.81
C ARG A 44 5.08 5.11 -13.04
N TYR A 45 3.98 5.60 -12.46
CA TYR A 45 2.63 5.09 -12.76
C TYR A 45 2.33 5.15 -14.27
N ASN A 46 2.58 6.28 -14.93
CA ASN A 46 2.36 6.42 -16.37
C ASN A 46 3.27 5.48 -17.18
N THR A 47 4.54 5.31 -16.79
CA THR A 47 5.43 4.33 -17.45
C THR A 47 4.91 2.90 -17.35
N ALA A 48 4.27 2.54 -16.24
CA ALA A 48 3.68 1.22 -16.05
C ALA A 48 2.48 0.93 -16.98
N LEU A 49 1.87 1.96 -17.58
CA LEU A 49 0.75 1.79 -18.52
C LEU A 49 1.20 1.43 -19.94
N VAL A 50 2.49 1.59 -20.26
CA VAL A 50 3.01 1.40 -21.62
C VAL A 50 2.92 -0.06 -22.08
N CYS A 51 3.44 -0.99 -21.28
CA CYS A 51 3.38 -2.42 -21.55
C CYS A 51 3.64 -3.25 -20.28
N HIS A 52 3.39 -4.57 -20.35
CA HIS A 52 3.60 -5.47 -19.21
C HIS A 52 5.04 -5.47 -18.67
N ARG A 53 6.04 -5.41 -19.57
CA ARG A 53 7.46 -5.36 -19.18
C ARG A 53 7.78 -4.10 -18.37
N TRP A 54 7.30 -2.95 -18.85
CA TRP A 54 7.50 -1.66 -18.16
C TRP A 54 6.78 -1.62 -16.83
N ARG A 55 5.56 -2.17 -16.77
CA ARG A 55 4.83 -2.34 -15.50
C ARG A 55 5.61 -3.15 -14.47
N TYR A 56 6.21 -4.27 -14.89
CA TYR A 56 6.99 -5.12 -13.99
C TYR A 56 8.20 -4.38 -13.41
N LEU A 57 8.96 -3.67 -14.24
CA LEU A 57 10.14 -2.91 -13.83
C LEU A 57 9.79 -1.64 -13.02
N ALA A 58 8.74 -0.92 -13.42
CA ALA A 58 8.24 0.25 -12.70
C ALA A 58 7.76 -0.08 -11.26
N CYS A 59 7.36 -1.33 -11.02
CA CYS A 59 6.96 -1.80 -9.69
C CYS A 59 8.05 -2.62 -8.99
N HIS A 60 9.28 -2.67 -9.53
CA HIS A 60 10.32 -3.56 -9.04
C HIS A 60 10.77 -3.21 -7.61
N PRO A 61 11.01 -4.21 -6.73
CA PRO A 61 11.34 -3.98 -5.32
C PRO A 61 12.60 -3.14 -5.04
N GLN A 62 13.52 -3.07 -6.01
CA GLN A 62 14.72 -2.21 -5.89
C GLN A 62 14.39 -0.70 -5.87
N LEU A 63 13.19 -0.31 -6.32
CA LEU A 63 12.74 1.07 -6.30
C LEU A 63 11.96 1.43 -5.03
N TRP A 64 11.83 0.50 -4.09
CA TRP A 64 11.11 0.70 -2.83
C TRP A 64 12.06 1.22 -1.76
N LEU A 65 11.52 2.03 -0.86
CA LEU A 65 12.24 2.44 0.34
C LEU A 65 12.28 1.27 1.31
N ARG A 66 13.38 1.12 2.05
CA ARG A 66 13.59 0.01 2.98
C ARG A 66 13.76 0.55 4.39
N VAL A 67 13.08 -0.05 5.35
CA VAL A 67 13.32 0.20 6.77
C VAL A 67 14.11 -0.95 7.33
N ASP A 68 15.36 -0.69 7.71
CA ASP A 68 16.24 -1.68 8.32
C ASP A 68 16.91 -1.06 9.55
N ARG A 69 16.59 -1.60 10.73
CA ARG A 69 17.16 -1.16 12.01
C ARG A 69 18.66 -1.42 12.12
N SER A 70 19.18 -2.36 11.34
CA SER A 70 20.59 -2.77 11.35
C SER A 70 21.45 -1.91 10.42
N ALA A 71 20.82 -1.06 9.59
CA ALA A 71 21.52 -0.09 8.77
C ALA A 71 22.22 0.94 9.67
N LYS A 72 23.49 0.65 9.98
CA LYS A 72 24.38 1.56 10.71
C LYS A 72 24.88 2.69 9.81
N ASP A 73 24.86 2.48 8.50
CA ASP A 73 25.40 3.41 7.52
C ASP A 73 24.26 3.98 6.65
N LEU A 74 24.06 5.30 6.76
CA LEU A 74 23.18 6.11 5.89
C LEU A 74 23.66 6.14 4.41
N SER A 75 24.53 5.21 4.00
CA SER A 75 25.22 5.25 2.71
C SER A 75 24.38 4.67 1.56
N GLU A 76 23.45 3.75 1.86
CA GLU A 76 22.57 3.19 0.84
C GLU A 76 21.35 4.10 0.62
N PRO A 77 21.20 4.70 -0.58
CA PRO A 77 20.06 5.57 -0.86
C PRO A 77 18.76 4.77 -0.79
N GLY A 78 17.81 5.26 0.00
CA GLY A 78 16.49 4.63 0.18
C GLY A 78 16.40 3.64 1.33
N VAL A 79 17.46 3.45 2.13
CA VAL A 79 17.43 2.67 3.37
C VAL A 79 17.33 3.62 4.58
N PHE A 80 16.41 3.33 5.49
CA PHE A 80 16.11 4.15 6.66
C PHE A 80 16.15 3.33 7.95
N PRO A 81 16.60 3.92 9.07
CA PRO A 81 16.72 3.20 10.35
C PRO A 81 15.38 2.94 11.02
N ASN A 82 14.35 3.74 10.72
CA ASN A 82 13.03 3.63 11.33
C ASN A 82 11.91 4.04 10.36
N ILE A 83 10.68 3.69 10.72
CA ILE A 83 9.50 3.90 9.86
C ILE A 83 9.19 5.39 9.71
N GLU A 84 9.34 6.17 10.78
CA GLU A 84 9.05 7.60 10.76
C GLU A 84 9.92 8.36 9.75
N THR A 85 11.23 8.09 9.73
CA THR A 85 12.17 8.67 8.76
C THR A 85 11.88 8.23 7.33
N ALA A 86 11.52 6.95 7.12
CA ALA A 86 11.10 6.47 5.81
C ALA A 86 9.81 7.15 5.33
N VAL A 87 8.80 7.28 6.21
CA VAL A 87 7.55 7.97 5.91
C VAL A 87 7.81 9.45 5.63
N ALA A 88 8.70 10.11 6.36
CA ALA A 88 9.08 11.50 6.11
C ALA A 88 9.72 11.67 4.71
N ALA A 89 10.70 10.82 4.38
CA ALA A 89 11.44 10.87 3.12
C ALA A 89 10.63 10.41 1.89
N ALA A 90 9.59 9.60 2.09
CA ALA A 90 8.80 9.03 1.00
C ALA A 90 8.11 10.10 0.12
N ARG A 91 7.88 9.78 -1.14
CA ARG A 91 7.07 10.58 -2.07
C ARG A 91 5.68 9.97 -2.17
N PRO A 92 4.66 10.75 -2.58
CA PRO A 92 3.33 10.19 -2.88
C PRO A 92 3.43 9.01 -3.86
N GLY A 93 2.86 7.87 -3.48
CA GLY A 93 2.88 6.61 -4.22
C GLY A 93 4.05 5.69 -3.91
N ASP A 94 4.98 6.07 -3.03
CA ASP A 94 6.08 5.19 -2.65
C ASP A 94 5.61 3.94 -1.90
N THR A 95 6.42 2.89 -2.06
CA THR A 95 6.31 1.66 -1.27
C THR A 95 7.47 1.60 -0.29
N ILE A 96 7.16 1.36 0.98
CA ILE A 96 8.11 1.18 2.07
C ILE A 96 8.07 -0.29 2.50
N LEU A 97 9.18 -0.99 2.30
CA LEU A 97 9.41 -2.35 2.72
C LEU A 97 10.06 -2.36 4.11
N ILE A 98 9.41 -2.97 5.08
CA ILE A 98 9.90 -3.03 6.47
C ILE A 98 10.61 -4.36 6.67
N ALA A 99 11.90 -4.33 7.03
CA ALA A 99 12.72 -5.53 7.18
C ALA A 99 12.12 -6.51 8.20
N ALA A 100 12.24 -7.80 7.88
CA ALA A 100 11.82 -8.92 8.73
C ALA A 100 12.79 -9.13 9.91
N GLY A 101 12.37 -9.95 10.89
CA GLY A 101 13.23 -10.40 11.99
C GLY A 101 13.39 -9.37 13.11
N GLY A 102 12.51 -8.38 13.20
CA GLY A 102 12.62 -7.29 14.15
C GLY A 102 11.27 -6.73 14.63
N LYS A 103 11.32 -6.15 15.83
CA LYS A 103 10.29 -5.27 16.37
C LYS A 103 10.66 -3.83 16.02
N HIS A 104 9.76 -3.12 15.36
CA HIS A 104 9.91 -1.71 14.96
C HIS A 104 8.98 -0.86 15.81
N LEU A 105 9.50 0.20 16.43
CA LEU A 105 8.67 1.11 17.21
C LEU A 105 7.80 1.96 16.26
N ALA A 106 6.51 2.02 16.52
CA ALA A 106 5.55 2.83 15.79
C ALA A 106 4.57 3.47 16.78
N SER A 107 4.72 4.78 16.98
CA SER A 107 3.94 5.57 17.93
C SER A 107 3.48 6.84 17.23
N ASN A 108 2.17 6.96 16.99
CA ASN A 108 1.52 8.11 16.34
C ASN A 108 2.15 8.52 15.00
N ILE A 109 2.62 7.56 14.19
CA ILE A 109 3.23 7.89 12.90
C ILE A 109 2.14 8.38 11.94
N GLN A 110 2.24 9.64 11.52
CA GLN A 110 1.26 10.29 10.64
C GLN A 110 1.60 10.09 9.17
N ILE A 111 0.70 9.44 8.43
CA ILE A 111 0.82 9.21 6.99
C ILE A 111 -0.13 10.16 6.26
N LYS A 112 0.45 11.27 5.78
CA LYS A 112 -0.28 12.38 5.13
C LYS A 112 -0.30 12.31 3.60
N LYS A 113 0.38 11.32 3.03
CA LYS A 113 0.53 11.11 1.58
C LYS A 113 0.24 9.66 1.24
N PRO A 114 -0.18 9.35 0.01
CA PRO A 114 -0.55 8.00 -0.34
C PRO A 114 0.70 7.10 -0.33
N LEU A 115 0.69 6.04 0.46
CA LEU A 115 1.84 5.14 0.62
C LEU A 115 1.41 3.67 0.69
N CYS A 116 2.33 2.78 0.32
CA CYS A 116 2.19 1.34 0.54
C CYS A 116 3.24 0.87 1.57
N LEU A 117 2.79 0.37 2.72
CA LEU A 117 3.63 -0.23 3.75
C LEU A 117 3.52 -1.76 3.65
N ILE A 118 4.66 -2.43 3.48
CA ILE A 118 4.73 -3.89 3.31
C ILE A 118 5.74 -4.47 4.28
N GLY A 119 5.37 -5.47 5.06
CA GLY A 119 6.33 -6.25 5.84
C GLY A 119 7.12 -7.20 4.93
N GLY A 120 8.44 -7.24 5.13
CA GLY A 120 9.38 -8.00 4.31
C GLY A 120 9.54 -9.46 4.68
N GLY A 121 8.81 -9.95 5.69
CA GLY A 121 8.78 -11.36 6.07
C GLY A 121 7.99 -12.24 5.10
N GLU A 122 8.16 -13.55 5.17
CA GLU A 122 7.27 -14.49 4.46
C GLU A 122 5.89 -14.54 5.12
N LEU A 123 5.88 -14.40 6.45
CA LEU A 123 4.69 -14.32 7.29
C LEU A 123 4.57 -12.94 7.95
N PRO A 124 3.36 -12.46 8.22
CA PRO A 124 3.16 -11.15 8.86
C PRO A 124 3.74 -11.08 10.28
N ASP A 125 3.93 -12.21 10.95
CA ASP A 125 4.48 -12.28 12.32
C ASP A 125 5.99 -11.94 12.35
N GLU A 126 6.70 -12.08 11.23
CA GLU A 126 8.13 -11.80 11.12
C GLU A 126 8.45 -10.30 11.06
N THR A 127 7.47 -9.47 10.74
CA THR A 127 7.59 -8.01 10.75
C THR A 127 6.58 -7.43 11.74
N THR A 128 7.05 -7.06 12.94
CA THR A 128 6.18 -6.56 14.01
C THR A 128 6.41 -5.08 14.26
N LEU A 129 5.33 -4.29 14.21
CA LEU A 129 5.26 -2.92 14.69
C LEU A 129 4.74 -2.92 16.12
N ILE A 130 5.39 -2.18 17.02
CA ILE A 130 5.01 -2.07 18.42
C ILE A 130 4.68 -0.62 18.74
N CYS A 131 3.48 -0.41 19.25
CA CYS A 131 3.02 0.85 19.82
C CYS A 131 3.02 0.72 21.35
N SER A 132 3.94 1.42 22.00
CA SER A 132 4.04 1.47 23.45
C SER A 132 2.89 2.25 24.08
N ARG A 133 2.65 2.03 25.37
CA ARG A 133 1.71 2.83 26.17
C ARG A 133 1.93 4.33 26.04
N GLY A 134 0.83 5.09 26.03
CA GLY A 134 0.83 6.56 25.96
C GLY A 134 0.57 7.13 24.55
N SER A 135 0.48 6.28 23.54
CA SER A 135 0.14 6.65 22.17
C SER A 135 -1.34 6.36 21.85
N ASP A 136 -1.98 7.22 21.07
CA ASP A 136 -3.37 7.01 20.63
C ASP A 136 -3.48 5.88 19.59
N SER A 137 -2.48 5.80 18.71
CA SER A 137 -2.41 4.80 17.65
C SER A 137 -0.98 4.49 17.23
N ALA A 138 -0.73 3.31 16.66
CA ALA A 138 0.57 3.01 16.05
C ALA A 138 0.78 3.82 14.75
N LEU A 139 -0.22 3.76 13.86
CA LEU A 139 -0.23 4.44 12.57
C LEU A 139 -1.51 5.25 12.41
N GLU A 140 -1.36 6.52 12.04
CA GLU A 140 -2.45 7.46 11.75
C GLU A 140 -2.49 7.78 10.25
N PHE A 141 -3.59 7.45 9.59
CA PHE A 141 -3.77 7.61 8.15
C PHE A 141 -4.62 8.84 7.82
N LEU A 142 -4.02 9.81 7.15
CA LEU A 142 -4.67 11.01 6.61
C LEU A 142 -4.65 11.03 5.06
N SER A 143 -4.44 9.86 4.44
CA SER A 143 -4.39 9.69 3.00
C SER A 143 -4.61 8.23 2.60
N THR A 144 -4.87 7.98 1.31
CA THR A 144 -5.08 6.64 0.76
C THR A 144 -3.82 5.78 0.90
N CYS A 145 -3.90 4.74 1.72
CA CYS A 145 -2.75 3.90 2.04
C CYS A 145 -3.07 2.42 1.95
N LYS A 146 -2.03 1.62 1.71
CA LYS A 146 -2.11 0.17 1.77
C LYS A 146 -1.14 -0.37 2.81
N LEU A 147 -1.65 -1.20 3.70
CA LEU A 147 -0.89 -1.96 4.67
C LEU A 147 -0.95 -3.44 4.28
N ALA A 148 0.20 -4.10 4.19
CA ALA A 148 0.24 -5.53 3.88
C ALA A 148 1.32 -6.29 4.63
N ASN A 149 1.02 -7.57 4.92
CA ASN A 149 2.00 -8.56 5.38
C ASN A 149 2.81 -8.14 6.61
N LEU A 150 2.16 -7.54 7.60
CA LEU A 150 2.83 -7.16 8.85
C LEU A 150 1.92 -7.29 10.05
N THR A 151 2.54 -7.35 11.22
CA THR A 151 1.86 -7.36 12.51
C THR A 151 1.95 -5.98 13.16
N VAL A 152 0.84 -5.47 13.66
CA VAL A 152 0.80 -4.26 14.50
C VAL A 152 0.31 -4.66 15.87
N LYS A 153 1.13 -4.39 16.90
CA LYS A 153 0.81 -4.63 18.31
C LYS A 153 0.67 -3.31 19.04
N ALA A 154 -0.44 -3.11 19.73
CA ALA A 154 -0.68 -1.94 20.57
C ALA A 154 -0.87 -2.37 22.03
N GLU A 155 -0.07 -1.81 22.94
CA GLU A 155 -0.19 -2.07 24.39
C GLU A 155 -1.37 -1.31 25.02
N LEU A 156 -1.61 -0.08 24.58
CA LEU A 156 -2.74 0.77 24.96
C LEU A 156 -3.01 1.73 23.80
N GLY A 157 -4.25 1.77 23.30
CA GLY A 157 -4.64 2.54 22.12
C GLY A 157 -5.08 1.65 20.95
N SER A 158 -5.11 2.22 19.76
CA SER A 158 -5.50 1.52 18.52
C SER A 158 -4.29 1.07 17.72
N CYS A 159 -4.41 -0.01 16.94
CA CYS A 159 -3.35 -0.37 15.99
C CYS A 159 -3.33 0.64 14.85
N LEU A 160 -4.50 0.95 14.29
CA LEU A 160 -4.66 1.79 13.12
C LEU A 160 -5.74 2.84 13.38
N LEU A 161 -5.39 4.11 13.18
CA LEU A 161 -6.33 5.24 13.21
C LEU A 161 -6.50 5.79 11.79
N HIS A 162 -7.70 5.66 11.25
CA HIS A 162 -8.05 6.15 9.92
C HIS A 162 -8.85 7.45 10.00
N ARG A 163 -8.36 8.51 9.34
CA ARG A 163 -9.02 9.82 9.30
C ARG A 163 -9.50 10.25 7.93
N SER A 164 -8.81 9.85 6.86
CA SER A 164 -9.21 10.19 5.48
C SER A 164 -8.51 9.30 4.45
N GLY A 165 -9.10 9.26 3.25
CA GLY A 165 -8.67 8.45 2.12
C GLY A 165 -9.19 7.01 2.18
N ARG A 166 -8.60 6.14 1.35
CA ARG A 166 -8.90 4.71 1.37
C ARG A 166 -7.77 3.93 2.03
N LEU A 167 -8.06 3.23 3.12
CA LEU A 167 -7.13 2.34 3.79
C LEU A 167 -7.38 0.89 3.37
N THR A 168 -6.39 0.24 2.77
CA THR A 168 -6.47 -1.20 2.43
C THR A 168 -5.56 -2.00 3.35
N ILE A 169 -6.10 -3.00 4.04
CA ILE A 169 -5.37 -3.86 4.98
C ILE A 169 -5.46 -5.30 4.44
N ASP A 170 -4.34 -5.86 4.01
CA ASP A 170 -4.27 -7.21 3.43
C ASP A 170 -3.21 -8.09 4.12
N ARG A 171 -3.61 -9.27 4.58
CA ARG A 171 -2.68 -10.24 5.22
C ARG A 171 -1.95 -9.65 6.43
N CYS A 172 -2.62 -8.86 7.26
CA CYS A 172 -2.03 -8.30 8.47
C CYS A 172 -2.47 -9.05 9.73
N VAL A 173 -1.81 -8.76 10.84
CA VAL A 173 -2.21 -9.18 12.18
C VAL A 173 -2.30 -7.93 13.04
N LEU A 174 -3.49 -7.64 13.57
CA LEU A 174 -3.70 -6.50 14.45
C LEU A 174 -3.98 -7.04 15.84
N GLN A 175 -3.08 -6.75 16.79
CA GLN A 175 -3.13 -7.28 18.14
C GLN A 175 -3.17 -6.14 19.16
N CYS A 176 -4.27 -6.04 19.90
CA CYS A 176 -4.32 -5.24 21.12
C CYS A 176 -3.94 -6.14 22.30
N GLU A 177 -2.96 -5.74 23.09
CA GLU A 177 -2.52 -6.50 24.26
C GLU A 177 -3.55 -6.43 25.38
N SER A 178 -3.75 -7.54 26.09
CA SER A 178 -4.70 -7.62 27.19
C SER A 178 -4.27 -6.73 28.36
N ASN A 179 -5.15 -5.80 28.73
CA ASN A 179 -4.92 -4.74 29.69
C ASN A 179 -6.21 -4.52 30.50
N PRO A 180 -6.15 -4.17 31.80
CA PRO A 180 -7.35 -3.78 32.55
C PRO A 180 -8.19 -2.67 31.90
N LEU A 181 -7.63 -1.90 30.96
CA LEU A 181 -8.31 -0.90 30.14
C LEU A 181 -8.74 -1.39 28.75
N ASP A 182 -8.90 -2.71 28.56
CA ASP A 182 -9.23 -3.34 27.26
C ASP A 182 -10.48 -2.76 26.60
N PHE A 183 -11.43 -2.26 27.38
CA PHE A 183 -12.64 -1.59 26.89
C PHE A 183 -12.37 -0.33 26.05
N LEU A 184 -11.18 0.26 26.16
CA LEU A 184 -10.73 1.42 25.37
C LEU A 184 -9.94 1.02 24.12
N SER A 185 -9.52 -0.24 24.02
CA SER A 185 -8.69 -0.70 22.90
C SER A 185 -9.56 -1.24 21.76
N CYS A 186 -9.33 -0.68 20.57
CA CYS A 186 -9.96 -1.10 19.33
C CYS A 186 -8.85 -1.16 18.27
N PRO A 187 -8.57 -2.34 17.67
CA PRO A 187 -7.49 -2.47 16.69
C PRO A 187 -7.61 -1.50 15.53
N ILE A 188 -8.81 -1.29 14.99
CA ILE A 188 -9.06 -0.34 13.93
C ILE A 188 -10.07 0.71 14.42
N VAL A 189 -9.67 1.97 14.37
CA VAL A 189 -10.55 3.12 14.64
C VAL A 189 -10.62 3.97 13.39
N SER A 190 -11.83 4.27 12.92
CA SER A 190 -12.05 5.22 11.83
C SER A 190 -12.84 6.41 12.33
N THR A 191 -12.22 7.59 12.27
CA THR A 191 -12.86 8.88 12.56
C THR A 191 -13.08 9.70 11.30
N ALA A 192 -12.96 9.08 10.12
CA ALA A 192 -13.31 9.73 8.86
C ALA A 192 -14.79 10.10 8.89
N SER A 193 -15.08 11.39 8.83
CA SER A 193 -16.41 11.94 8.64
C SER A 193 -16.51 12.54 7.26
N ALA A 194 -17.72 12.62 6.71
CA ALA A 194 -17.95 13.38 5.50
C ALA A 194 -17.63 14.87 5.75
N GLN A 195 -16.37 15.28 5.58
CA GLN A 195 -16.08 16.70 5.46
C GLN A 195 -16.68 17.14 4.14
N VAL A 196 -17.76 17.92 4.23
CA VAL A 196 -18.43 18.61 3.13
C VAL A 196 -17.47 19.67 2.59
N PHE A 197 -16.46 19.25 1.83
CA PHE A 197 -15.68 20.18 1.02
C PHE A 197 -16.35 20.34 -0.34
N PRO A 198 -16.70 21.57 -0.75
CA PRO A 198 -17.31 21.82 -2.05
C PRO A 198 -16.20 21.77 -3.11
N SER A 199 -15.85 20.58 -3.59
CA SER A 199 -15.01 20.47 -4.78
C SER A 199 -15.54 19.40 -5.73
N ALA A 200 -15.88 19.85 -6.93
CA ALA A 200 -16.63 19.16 -7.98
C ALA A 200 -15.84 18.06 -8.72
N ALA A 201 -14.95 17.35 -8.03
CA ALA A 201 -14.27 16.20 -8.58
C ALA A 201 -14.80 14.95 -7.86
N LYS A 202 -15.12 13.91 -8.65
CA LYS A 202 -15.56 12.59 -8.17
C LYS A 202 -14.44 11.94 -7.34
N TYR A 203 -14.20 12.41 -6.12
CA TYR A 203 -13.15 11.89 -5.26
C TYR A 203 -13.64 10.64 -4.53
N GLN A 204 -12.74 9.65 -4.48
CA GLN A 204 -12.89 8.42 -3.72
C GLN A 204 -13.40 8.74 -2.31
N ARG A 205 -14.54 8.16 -1.96
CA ARG A 205 -15.06 8.21 -0.59
C ARG A 205 -14.06 7.59 0.37
N ASP A 206 -13.99 8.17 1.56
CA ASP A 206 -13.25 7.60 2.67
C ASP A 206 -13.74 6.17 2.93
N GLY A 207 -12.82 5.27 3.26
CA GLY A 207 -13.21 3.91 3.55
C GLY A 207 -12.04 3.00 3.90
N VAL A 208 -12.36 1.87 4.52
CA VAL A 208 -11.37 0.89 4.96
C VAL A 208 -11.75 -0.48 4.43
N SER A 209 -10.87 -1.11 3.67
CA SER A 209 -11.06 -2.48 3.17
C SER A 209 -10.10 -3.41 3.88
N VAL A 210 -10.63 -4.44 4.52
CA VAL A 210 -9.87 -5.45 5.25
C VAL A 210 -10.02 -6.79 4.56
N SER A 211 -8.90 -7.49 4.37
CA SER A 211 -8.88 -8.82 3.75
C SER A 211 -7.78 -9.68 4.31
N ARG A 212 -8.07 -10.97 4.55
CA ARG A 212 -7.08 -11.95 5.06
C ARG A 212 -6.37 -11.50 6.34
N THR A 213 -7.02 -10.71 7.19
CA THR A 213 -6.38 -10.10 8.35
C THR A 213 -6.84 -10.78 9.64
N ARG A 214 -5.90 -11.11 10.52
CA ARG A 214 -6.20 -11.56 11.89
C ARG A 214 -6.38 -10.35 12.78
N ILE A 215 -7.42 -10.35 13.60
CA ILE A 215 -7.68 -9.30 14.58
C ILE A 215 -7.84 -9.98 15.93
N GLU A 216 -6.97 -9.62 16.88
CA GLU A 216 -6.83 -10.29 18.17
C GLU A 216 -6.81 -9.25 19.30
N GLY A 217 -7.52 -9.55 20.38
CA GLY A 217 -7.63 -8.65 21.53
C GLY A 217 -8.52 -7.42 21.29
N GLY A 218 -8.59 -6.58 22.32
CA GLY A 218 -9.47 -5.42 22.40
C GLY A 218 -10.94 -5.75 22.61
N ALA A 219 -11.73 -4.74 23.03
CA ALA A 219 -13.15 -4.93 23.32
C ALA A 219 -14.02 -4.98 22.05
N LYS A 220 -13.57 -4.34 20.96
CA LYS A 220 -14.19 -4.38 19.64
C LYS A 220 -13.11 -4.46 18.58
N ALA A 221 -13.36 -5.19 17.50
CA ALA A 221 -12.41 -5.27 16.38
C ALA A 221 -12.29 -3.94 15.61
N VAL A 222 -13.40 -3.21 15.52
CA VAL A 222 -13.54 -1.98 14.74
C VAL A 222 -14.40 -0.98 15.50
N SER A 223 -14.02 0.29 15.49
CA SER A 223 -14.83 1.41 15.96
C SER A 223 -14.91 2.50 14.89
N THR A 224 -16.12 2.96 14.56
CA THR A 224 -16.35 4.08 13.65
C THR A 224 -17.03 5.22 14.40
N SER A 225 -16.59 6.46 14.18
CA SER A 225 -17.20 7.66 14.79
C SER A 225 -17.86 8.59 13.76
N GLY A 226 -18.01 8.13 12.51
CA GLY A 226 -18.61 8.87 11.40
C GLY A 226 -19.60 8.01 10.63
N ASP A 227 -19.89 8.39 9.38
CA ASP A 227 -20.94 7.78 8.55
C ASP A 227 -20.54 6.46 7.88
N LEU A 228 -19.40 5.90 8.28
CA LEU A 228 -18.89 4.64 7.74
C LEU A 228 -19.62 3.46 8.38
N ALA A 229 -20.31 2.69 7.54
CA ALA A 229 -20.97 1.46 7.92
C ALA A 229 -20.10 0.26 7.57
N LEU A 230 -20.13 -0.75 8.44
CA LEU A 230 -19.46 -2.01 8.19
C LEU A 230 -20.29 -2.85 7.21
N GLN A 231 -19.71 -3.19 6.07
CA GLN A 231 -20.36 -3.92 4.98
C GLN A 231 -19.54 -5.14 4.56
N ARG A 232 -20.20 -6.08 3.89
CA ARG A 232 -19.55 -7.26 3.24
C ARG A 232 -18.69 -8.09 4.19
N VAL A 233 -19.11 -8.19 5.44
CA VAL A 233 -18.38 -8.90 6.50
C VAL A 233 -18.37 -10.40 6.22
N ARG A 234 -17.17 -10.98 6.21
CA ARG A 234 -16.93 -12.43 6.16
C ARG A 234 -15.85 -12.76 7.17
N VAL A 235 -16.08 -13.85 7.91
CA VAL A 235 -15.10 -14.41 8.84
C VAL A 235 -14.84 -15.84 8.39
N ILE A 236 -13.57 -16.18 8.17
CA ILE A 236 -13.15 -17.53 7.82
C ILE A 236 -12.44 -18.14 9.02
N TYR A 237 -12.98 -19.26 9.49
CA TYR A 237 -12.38 -20.08 10.53
C TYR A 237 -11.34 -21.02 9.91
N ALA A 238 -10.06 -20.76 10.16
CA ALA A 238 -8.99 -21.71 9.90
C ALA A 238 -8.72 -22.55 11.16
N LYS A 239 -7.97 -23.64 11.02
CA LYS A 239 -7.69 -24.58 12.12
C LYS A 239 -7.13 -23.93 13.39
N THR A 240 -6.39 -22.83 13.25
CA THR A 240 -5.67 -22.18 14.35
C THR A 240 -5.94 -20.68 14.47
N SER A 241 -6.75 -20.09 13.59
CA SER A 241 -6.96 -18.63 13.58
C SER A 241 -8.22 -18.21 12.83
N LEU A 242 -8.75 -17.04 13.19
CA LEU A 242 -9.84 -16.36 12.50
C LEU A 242 -9.28 -15.32 11.55
N PHE A 243 -9.77 -15.32 10.31
CA PHE A 243 -9.43 -14.31 9.32
C PHE A 243 -10.65 -13.48 8.95
N PHE A 244 -10.48 -12.15 8.91
CA PHE A 244 -11.54 -11.19 8.65
C PHE A 244 -11.42 -10.60 7.24
N TRP A 245 -12.59 -10.44 6.61
CA TRP A 245 -12.81 -9.63 5.42
C TRP A 245 -14.02 -8.74 5.67
N PHE A 246 -13.89 -7.46 5.41
CA PHE A 246 -15.00 -6.52 5.47
C PHE A 246 -14.59 -5.21 4.81
N ASP A 247 -15.58 -4.42 4.45
CA ASP A 247 -15.41 -3.05 4.00
C ASP A 247 -16.08 -2.09 5.00
N MET A 248 -15.49 -0.93 5.19
CA MET A 248 -16.10 0.21 5.87
C MET A 248 -16.28 1.30 4.84
N GLU A 249 -17.52 1.51 4.40
CA GLU A 249 -17.88 2.49 3.38
C GLU A 249 -19.15 3.24 3.82
N GLN A 250 -19.37 4.42 3.26
CA GLN A 250 -20.64 5.12 3.43
C GLN A 250 -21.75 4.35 2.71
N GLU A 251 -22.92 4.21 3.36
CA GLU A 251 -24.14 3.71 2.72
C GLU A 251 -24.58 4.56 1.51
#